data_AF-A0A6P3RCT5-F1
#
_entry.id   AF-A0A6P3RCT5-F1
#
_cell.length_a   1.000
_cell.length_b   1.000
_cell.length_c   1.000
_cell.angle_alpha   90.00
_cell.angle_beta   90.00
_cell.angle_gamma   90.00
#
_symmetry.space_group_name_H-M   'P 1'
#
loop_
_entity.id
_entity.type
_entity.pdbx_description
1 polymer ?
#
loop_
_entity_poly.entity_id
_entity_poly.type
_entity_poly.pdbx_seq_one_letter_code
_entity_poly.pdbx_strand_id
1 'polypeptide(L)'
;MSQLNESKNCSFHDVDELMKIMRLATHIPTFLLGLLLNLLAIRGFHTFLKRRWSEYSATSIYMINLAVFDLLLVLSLPFKMVLDHVRTPFPSLCTLAECVYFISMYGSVFTICFISLDRFLAIQYPFLVSHCRSPRKIFGICCAIWVLVWAGSIPIYNFHGKVEKYTCFHNMSDGTWSAKVFIPFEVFGFLLPMGVIGFCSFRSIYILVSRWNHTQEWIQQRACIWTIASSLAVFVVSFLPVHLGFFLQFLVRNGFIVECRARQNISLFLQLSLCFSNINCCLDVFCYYFVIKEFRMGIMAHQRSRGQPSLQDSVTTRG
;
A
#
# COMPACT_ATOMS: atom_id res chain seq x y z
N MET A 1 26.05 -44.47 -11.67
CA MET A 1 26.74 -43.16 -11.77
C MET A 1 26.10 -42.26 -12.85
N SER A 2 24.77 -42.31 -13.04
CA SER A 2 24.08 -41.64 -14.15
C SER A 2 22.84 -40.82 -13.76
N GLN A 3 22.54 -40.67 -12.46
CA GLN A 3 21.35 -39.92 -12.00
C GLN A 3 21.65 -38.60 -11.27
N LEU A 4 22.91 -38.14 -11.23
CA LEU A 4 23.28 -36.89 -10.53
C LEU A 4 23.47 -35.67 -11.43
N ASN A 5 23.21 -35.79 -12.75
CA ASN A 5 23.54 -34.73 -13.72
C ASN A 5 22.34 -34.03 -14.39
N GLU A 6 21.09 -34.43 -14.10
CA GLU A 6 19.89 -33.75 -14.67
C GLU A 6 19.38 -32.56 -13.83
N SER A 7 19.99 -32.27 -12.67
CA SER A 7 19.50 -31.20 -11.77
C SER A 7 19.88 -29.78 -12.17
N LYS A 8 20.40 -29.54 -13.39
CA LYS A 8 21.02 -28.24 -13.73
C LYS A 8 20.23 -27.34 -14.68
N ASN A 9 19.22 -27.82 -15.41
CA ASN A 9 18.43 -26.96 -16.31
C ASN A 9 16.92 -27.22 -16.16
N CYS A 10 16.26 -26.60 -15.18
CA CYS A 10 14.80 -26.53 -15.17
C CYS A 10 14.35 -25.56 -16.29
N SER A 11 13.40 -25.96 -17.15
CA SER A 11 12.81 -25.07 -18.15
C SER A 11 11.72 -24.18 -17.54
N PHE A 12 11.67 -22.89 -17.87
CA PHE A 12 10.65 -21.94 -17.40
C PHE A 12 9.76 -21.41 -18.53
N HIS A 13 9.88 -21.96 -19.73
CA HIS A 13 9.23 -21.46 -20.94
C HIS A 13 7.70 -21.30 -20.82
N ASP A 14 7.01 -22.28 -20.26
CA ASP A 14 5.54 -22.24 -20.13
C ASP A 14 5.08 -21.22 -19.09
N VAL A 15 5.89 -20.99 -18.05
CA VAL A 15 5.65 -19.96 -17.03
C VAL A 15 5.79 -18.58 -17.68
N ASP A 16 6.83 -18.38 -18.48
CA ASP A 16 7.10 -17.10 -19.15
C ASP A 16 6.00 -16.73 -20.16
N GLU A 17 5.51 -17.69 -20.95
CA GLU A 17 4.41 -17.46 -21.92
C GLU A 17 3.08 -17.13 -21.23
N LEU A 18 2.70 -17.89 -20.19
CA LEU A 18 1.50 -17.58 -19.41
C LEU A 18 1.60 -16.19 -18.75
N MET A 19 2.77 -15.86 -18.22
CA MET A 19 2.98 -14.61 -17.52
C MET A 19 3.02 -13.39 -18.45
N LYS A 20 3.42 -13.53 -19.72
CA LYS A 20 3.25 -12.49 -20.74
C LYS A 20 1.79 -12.10 -20.89
N ILE A 21 0.91 -13.08 -21.10
CA ILE A 21 -0.53 -12.84 -21.30
C ILE A 21 -1.13 -12.20 -20.04
N MET A 22 -0.85 -12.76 -18.87
CA MET A 22 -1.36 -12.25 -17.60
C MET A 22 -0.87 -10.83 -17.30
N ARG A 23 0.38 -10.52 -17.63
CA ARG A 23 0.95 -9.18 -17.45
C ARG A 23 0.26 -8.14 -18.32
N LEU A 24 0.01 -8.43 -19.59
CA LEU A 24 -0.76 -7.54 -20.47
C LEU A 24 -2.19 -7.35 -19.95
N ALA A 25 -2.86 -8.45 -19.59
CA ALA A 25 -4.24 -8.44 -19.14
C ALA A 25 -4.43 -7.68 -17.81
N THR A 26 -3.43 -7.65 -16.94
CA THR A 26 -3.50 -6.97 -15.64
C THR A 26 -2.94 -5.56 -15.67
N HIS A 27 -1.77 -5.33 -16.28
CA HIS A 27 -1.08 -4.04 -16.20
C HIS A 27 -1.76 -2.94 -17.05
N ILE A 28 -2.30 -3.25 -18.23
CA ILE A 28 -2.95 -2.23 -19.07
C ILE A 28 -4.21 -1.66 -18.39
N PRO A 29 -5.17 -2.49 -17.92
CA PRO A 29 -6.33 -1.96 -17.20
C PRO A 29 -5.93 -1.26 -15.89
N THR A 30 -4.96 -1.82 -15.16
CA THR A 30 -4.44 -1.21 -13.93
C THR A 30 -3.83 0.16 -14.19
N PHE A 31 -3.11 0.32 -15.30
CA PHE A 31 -2.53 1.61 -15.68
C PHE A 31 -3.62 2.66 -15.92
N LEU A 32 -4.61 2.33 -16.75
CA LEU A 32 -5.68 3.26 -17.12
C LEU A 32 -6.57 3.62 -15.93
N LEU A 33 -7.02 2.61 -15.18
CA LEU A 33 -7.88 2.80 -14.01
C LEU A 33 -7.12 3.46 -12.88
N GLY A 34 -5.91 2.99 -12.56
CA GLY A 34 -5.08 3.54 -11.50
C GLY A 34 -4.74 5.01 -11.74
N LEU A 35 -4.40 5.39 -12.97
CA LEU A 35 -4.14 6.79 -13.32
C LEU A 35 -5.39 7.66 -13.09
N LEU A 36 -6.54 7.23 -13.62
CA LEU A 36 -7.80 7.97 -13.49
C LEU A 36 -8.23 8.11 -12.02
N LEU A 37 -8.29 6.99 -11.29
CA LEU A 37 -8.81 6.93 -9.93
C LEU A 37 -7.94 7.73 -8.96
N ASN A 38 -6.61 7.64 -9.07
CA ASN A 38 -5.71 8.37 -8.18
C ASN A 38 -5.67 9.88 -8.47
N LEU A 39 -5.76 10.30 -9.74
CA LEU A 39 -5.91 11.73 -10.08
C LEU A 39 -7.22 12.31 -9.53
N LEU A 40 -8.32 11.56 -9.65
CA LEU A 40 -9.62 11.95 -9.06
C LEU A 40 -9.54 12.02 -7.52
N ALA A 41 -8.86 11.08 -6.88
CA ALA A 41 -8.64 11.07 -5.44
C ALA A 41 -7.86 12.32 -4.99
N ILE A 42 -6.73 12.63 -5.63
CA ILE A 42 -5.94 13.84 -5.34
C ILE A 42 -6.80 15.09 -5.49
N ARG A 43 -7.55 15.22 -6.59
CA ARG A 43 -8.45 16.37 -6.80
C ARG A 43 -9.51 16.46 -5.69
N GLY A 44 -10.09 15.34 -5.29
CA GLY A 44 -11.06 15.26 -4.20
C GLY A 44 -10.49 15.72 -2.87
N PHE A 45 -9.40 15.10 -2.42
CA PHE A 45 -8.75 15.42 -1.14
C PHE A 45 -8.13 16.82 -1.11
N HIS A 46 -7.60 17.30 -2.23
CA HIS A 46 -7.13 18.68 -2.35
C HIS A 46 -8.29 19.69 -2.17
N THR A 47 -9.49 19.36 -2.65
CA THR A 47 -10.68 20.20 -2.44
C THR A 47 -11.05 20.27 -0.95
N PHE A 48 -10.96 19.16 -0.22
CA PHE A 48 -11.18 19.14 1.24
C PHE A 48 -10.13 19.97 1.99
N LEU A 49 -8.86 19.89 1.56
CA LEU A 49 -7.76 20.68 2.12
C LEU A 49 -7.98 22.18 1.91
N LYS A 50 -8.35 22.59 0.69
CA LYS A 50 -8.61 24.01 0.35
C LYS A 50 -9.77 24.60 1.15
N ARG A 51 -10.80 23.81 1.45
CA ARG A 51 -11.93 24.25 2.28
C ARG A 51 -11.59 24.40 3.77
N ARG A 52 -10.35 24.13 4.17
CA ARG A 52 -9.77 24.36 5.51
C ARG A 52 -10.55 23.73 6.66
N TRP A 53 -11.14 22.56 6.42
CA TRP A 53 -11.69 21.74 7.49
C TRP A 53 -10.53 21.15 8.29
N SER A 54 -10.21 21.78 9.42
CA SER A 54 -9.02 21.45 10.22
C SER A 54 -8.97 19.96 10.61
N GLU A 55 -10.12 19.38 10.92
CA GLU A 55 -10.27 17.97 11.34
C GLU A 55 -9.96 16.96 10.22
N TYR A 56 -10.28 17.29 8.96
CA TYR A 56 -10.08 16.38 7.82
C TYR A 56 -8.75 16.59 7.09
N SER A 57 -8.12 17.75 7.28
CA SER A 57 -6.90 18.15 6.58
C SER A 57 -5.74 17.19 6.82
N ALA A 58 -5.59 16.67 8.04
CA ALA A 58 -4.58 15.69 8.40
C ALA A 58 -4.71 14.39 7.58
N THR A 59 -5.91 13.81 7.55
CA THR A 59 -6.19 12.58 6.79
C THR A 59 -6.08 12.81 5.28
N SER A 60 -6.52 13.96 4.78
CA SER A 60 -6.36 14.33 3.36
C SER A 60 -4.90 14.30 2.90
N ILE A 61 -3.94 14.71 3.75
CA ILE A 61 -2.52 14.66 3.42
C ILE A 61 -2.05 13.21 3.24
N TYR A 62 -2.42 12.30 4.15
CA TYR A 62 -2.10 10.88 3.99
C TYR A 62 -2.70 10.28 2.71
N MET A 63 -3.96 10.60 2.41
CA MET A 63 -4.64 10.08 1.21
C MET A 63 -4.00 10.61 -0.07
N ILE A 64 -3.56 11.87 -0.09
CA ILE A 64 -2.80 12.42 -1.22
C ILE A 64 -1.43 11.72 -1.32
N ASN A 65 -0.74 11.49 -0.20
CA ASN A 65 0.55 10.81 -0.19
C ASN A 65 0.45 9.38 -0.74
N LEU A 66 -0.58 8.63 -0.33
CA LEU A 66 -0.89 7.30 -0.85
C LEU A 66 -1.15 7.35 -2.36
N ALA A 67 -2.01 8.26 -2.81
CA ALA A 67 -2.32 8.42 -4.22
C ALA A 67 -1.10 8.81 -5.07
N VAL A 68 -0.13 9.55 -4.52
CA VAL A 68 1.13 9.86 -5.21
C VAL A 68 2.00 8.61 -5.38
N PHE A 69 2.12 7.76 -4.35
CA PHE A 69 2.82 6.47 -4.48
C PHE A 69 2.12 5.56 -5.50
N ASP A 70 0.79 5.51 -5.50
CA ASP A 70 0.02 4.74 -6.47
C ASP A 70 0.21 5.25 -7.91
N LEU A 71 0.29 6.58 -8.10
CA LEU A 71 0.63 7.15 -9.41
C LEU A 71 2.04 6.78 -9.87
N LEU A 72 3.03 6.80 -8.97
CA LEU A 72 4.38 6.35 -9.29
C LEU A 72 4.42 4.87 -9.68
N LEU A 73 3.65 4.03 -8.98
CA LEU A 73 3.50 2.61 -9.31
C LEU A 73 2.93 2.45 -10.72
N VAL A 74 1.80 3.11 -10.99
CA VAL A 74 1.12 3.08 -12.29
C VAL A 74 2.04 3.55 -13.41
N LEU A 75 2.75 4.67 -13.22
CA LEU A 75 3.71 5.18 -14.19
C LEU A 75 4.89 4.24 -14.42
N SER A 76 5.21 3.37 -13.48
CA SER A 76 6.27 2.35 -13.60
C SER A 76 5.82 1.12 -14.38
N LEU A 77 4.51 0.84 -14.49
CA LEU A 77 4.00 -0.36 -15.17
C LEU A 77 4.34 -0.43 -16.67
N PRO A 78 4.23 0.64 -17.47
CA PRO A 78 4.65 0.61 -18.88
C PRO A 78 6.13 0.27 -19.04
N PHE A 79 6.99 0.84 -18.18
CA PHE A 79 8.42 0.49 -18.17
C PHE A 79 8.63 -0.97 -17.79
N LYS A 80 7.91 -1.48 -16.79
CA LYS A 80 7.94 -2.91 -16.40
C LYS A 80 7.44 -3.83 -17.52
N MET A 81 6.55 -3.37 -18.40
CA MET A 81 6.09 -4.18 -19.55
C MET A 81 7.11 -4.20 -20.69
N VAL A 82 7.76 -3.06 -20.97
CA VAL A 82 8.71 -2.95 -22.09
C VAL A 82 10.09 -3.50 -21.73
N LEU A 83 10.59 -3.20 -20.53
CA LEU A 83 11.96 -3.50 -20.13
C LEU A 83 12.16 -4.95 -19.64
N ASP A 84 11.08 -5.69 -19.41
CA ASP A 84 11.15 -7.10 -18.97
C ASP A 84 11.59 -8.05 -20.08
N HIS A 85 11.48 -7.63 -21.35
CA HIS A 85 11.77 -8.49 -22.51
C HIS A 85 12.86 -7.91 -23.43
N VAL A 86 13.30 -6.69 -23.15
CA VAL A 86 14.31 -6.01 -23.95
C VAL A 86 15.58 -5.89 -23.14
N ARG A 87 16.69 -6.41 -23.69
CA ARG A 87 18.02 -6.13 -23.18
C ARG A 87 18.29 -4.64 -23.43
N THR A 88 18.06 -3.82 -22.41
CA THR A 88 18.02 -2.37 -22.60
C THR A 88 19.45 -1.84 -22.80
N PRO A 89 19.67 -0.93 -23.76
CA PRO A 89 20.94 -0.20 -23.86
C PRO A 89 21.12 0.83 -22.74
N PHE A 90 20.13 1.01 -21.85
CA PHE A 90 20.12 2.00 -20.77
C PHE A 90 19.89 1.34 -19.39
N PRO A 91 20.95 0.77 -18.78
CA PRO A 91 20.87 0.14 -17.45
C PRO A 91 20.31 1.09 -16.37
N SER A 92 20.65 2.39 -16.46
CA SER A 92 20.20 3.42 -15.53
C SER A 92 18.68 3.63 -15.53
N LEU A 93 18.02 3.55 -16.69
CA LEU A 93 16.56 3.69 -16.79
C LEU A 93 15.82 2.52 -16.13
N CYS A 94 16.38 1.31 -16.21
CA CYS A 94 15.77 0.20 -15.51
C CYS A 94 15.96 0.28 -14.01
N THR A 95 17.19 0.53 -13.54
CA THR A 95 17.42 0.67 -12.10
C THR A 95 16.53 1.76 -11.53
N LEU A 96 16.34 2.87 -12.24
CA LEU A 96 15.39 3.91 -11.86
C LEU A 96 13.95 3.38 -11.82
N ALA A 97 13.47 2.68 -12.86
CA ALA A 97 12.12 2.12 -12.90
C ALA A 97 11.86 1.10 -11.79
N GLU A 98 12.83 0.23 -11.49
CA GLU A 98 12.78 -0.71 -10.35
C GLU A 98 12.74 0.02 -9.02
N CYS A 99 13.57 1.04 -8.84
CA CYS A 99 13.58 1.84 -7.62
C CYS A 99 12.25 2.54 -7.42
N VAL A 100 11.71 3.20 -8.45
CA VAL A 100 10.39 3.85 -8.37
C VAL A 100 9.30 2.82 -8.05
N TYR A 101 9.35 1.63 -8.66
CA TYR A 101 8.41 0.54 -8.37
C TYR A 101 8.43 0.13 -6.89
N PHE A 102 9.61 -0.18 -6.33
CA PHE A 102 9.73 -0.57 -4.92
C PHE A 102 9.47 0.57 -3.94
N ILE A 103 9.91 1.79 -4.26
CA ILE A 103 9.60 3.00 -3.49
C ILE A 103 8.08 3.18 -3.38
N SER A 104 7.36 2.96 -4.48
CA SER A 104 5.90 3.06 -4.51
C SER A 104 5.26 1.98 -3.64
N MET A 105 5.67 0.72 -3.79
CA MET A 105 5.16 -0.40 -2.99
C MET A 105 5.33 -0.16 -1.48
N TYR A 106 6.56 0.12 -1.04
CA TYR A 106 6.85 0.36 0.38
C TYR A 106 6.29 1.69 0.87
N GLY A 107 6.22 2.70 0.00
CA GLY A 107 5.58 3.98 0.28
C GLY A 107 4.11 3.81 0.63
N SER A 108 3.38 3.01 -0.15
CA SER A 108 1.98 2.65 0.14
C SER A 108 1.87 1.84 1.44
N VAL A 109 2.71 0.82 1.65
CA VAL A 109 2.74 0.02 2.89
C VAL A 109 2.91 0.89 4.14
N PHE A 110 3.92 1.75 4.17
CA PHE A 110 4.18 2.61 5.32
C PHE A 110 3.08 3.68 5.47
N THR A 111 2.57 4.24 4.38
CA THR A 111 1.46 5.21 4.44
C THR A 111 0.21 4.58 5.05
N ILE A 112 -0.18 3.38 4.61
CA ILE A 112 -1.31 2.64 5.19
C ILE A 112 -1.05 2.33 6.67
N CYS A 113 0.16 1.90 7.03
CA CYS A 113 0.55 1.66 8.41
C CYS A 113 0.35 2.89 9.30
N PHE A 114 0.82 4.06 8.86
CA PHE A 114 0.65 5.30 9.61
C PHE A 114 -0.81 5.78 9.64
N ILE A 115 -1.59 5.55 8.59
CA ILE A 115 -3.05 5.78 8.60
C ILE A 115 -3.72 4.92 9.67
N SER A 116 -3.43 3.62 9.72
CA SER A 116 -3.99 2.70 10.71
C SER A 116 -3.62 3.09 12.14
N LEU A 117 -2.37 3.51 12.36
CA LEU A 117 -1.89 3.97 13.66
C LEU A 117 -2.58 5.29 14.08
N ASP A 118 -2.64 6.28 13.19
CA ASP A 118 -3.32 7.56 13.45
C ASP A 118 -4.80 7.34 13.81
N ARG A 119 -5.48 6.44 13.08
CA ARG A 119 -6.88 6.07 13.34
C ARG A 119 -7.05 5.41 14.70
N PHE A 120 -6.21 4.42 15.02
CA PHE A 120 -6.25 3.76 16.32
C PHE A 120 -6.06 4.75 17.47
N LEU A 121 -5.06 5.63 17.37
CA LEU A 121 -4.81 6.65 18.38
C LEU A 121 -6.01 7.62 18.51
N ALA A 122 -6.63 8.01 17.41
CA ALA A 122 -7.80 8.89 17.42
C ALA A 122 -9.02 8.25 18.13
N ILE A 123 -9.20 6.94 17.98
CA ILE A 123 -10.32 6.19 18.59
C ILE A 123 -10.08 5.91 20.07
N GLN A 124 -8.86 5.51 20.42
CA GLN A 124 -8.48 5.12 21.78
C GLN A 124 -8.20 6.35 22.68
N TYR A 125 -7.56 7.39 22.13
CA TYR A 125 -7.09 8.56 22.88
C TYR A 125 -7.52 9.89 22.23
N PRO A 126 -8.83 10.18 22.12
CA PRO A 126 -9.34 11.33 21.37
C PRO A 126 -8.83 12.69 21.88
N PHE A 127 -8.67 12.87 23.19
CA PHE A 127 -8.18 14.12 23.78
C PHE A 127 -6.70 14.38 23.48
N LEU A 128 -5.86 13.34 23.55
CA LEU A 128 -4.43 13.43 23.23
C LEU A 128 -4.24 13.73 21.73
N VAL A 129 -4.97 13.02 20.88
CA VAL A 129 -4.87 13.18 19.42
C VAL A 129 -5.42 14.52 18.96
N SER A 130 -6.51 15.04 19.53
CA SER A 130 -7.03 16.37 19.17
C SER A 130 -5.96 17.47 19.35
N HIS A 131 -5.16 17.38 20.41
CA HIS A 131 -4.06 18.33 20.67
C HIS A 131 -2.82 18.04 19.81
N CYS A 132 -2.52 16.76 19.55
CA CYS A 132 -1.29 16.37 18.85
C CYS A 132 -1.43 16.36 17.32
N ARG A 133 -2.62 16.11 16.77
CA ARG A 133 -2.90 15.92 15.34
C ARG A 133 -2.87 17.26 14.62
N SER A 134 -1.76 17.55 13.97
CA SER A 134 -1.57 18.75 13.17
C SER A 134 -1.24 18.37 11.72
N PRO A 135 -1.84 19.03 10.71
CA PRO A 135 -1.48 18.82 9.31
C PRO A 135 0.02 18.93 9.03
N ARG A 136 0.74 19.82 9.75
CA ARG A 136 2.19 19.98 9.62
C ARG A 136 2.96 18.74 10.08
N LYS A 137 2.54 18.11 11.17
CA LYS A 137 3.17 16.89 11.68
C LYS A 137 2.90 15.72 10.75
N ILE A 138 1.67 15.59 10.23
CA ILE A 138 1.34 14.55 9.26
C ILE A 138 2.13 14.71 7.96
N PHE A 139 2.29 15.94 7.48
CA PHE A 139 3.18 16.23 6.35
C PHE A 139 4.62 15.82 6.64
N GLY A 140 5.14 16.13 7.84
CA GLY A 140 6.45 15.67 8.29
C GLY A 140 6.59 14.14 8.31
N ILE A 141 5.56 13.40 8.74
CA ILE A 141 5.53 11.94 8.68
C ILE A 141 5.58 11.47 7.22
N CYS A 142 4.83 12.08 6.30
CA CYS A 142 4.88 11.74 4.89
C CYS A 142 6.29 11.95 4.33
N CYS A 143 6.93 13.09 4.60
CA CYS A 143 8.32 13.34 4.22
C CYS A 143 9.29 12.30 4.79
N ALA A 144 9.11 11.88 6.04
CA ALA A 144 9.92 10.84 6.65
C ALA A 144 9.73 9.48 5.96
N ILE A 145 8.50 9.12 5.56
CA ILE A 145 8.23 7.93 4.75
C ILE A 145 9.00 7.99 3.44
N TRP A 146 8.97 9.12 2.73
CA TRP A 146 9.74 9.31 1.50
C TRP A 146 11.24 9.07 1.72
N VAL A 147 11.83 9.73 2.72
CA VAL A 147 13.26 9.55 3.03
C VAL A 147 13.56 8.09 3.35
N LEU A 148 12.70 7.42 4.13
CA LEU A 148 12.87 6.01 4.50
C LEU A 148 12.84 5.08 3.28
N VAL A 149 11.86 5.22 2.38
CA VAL A 149 11.75 4.34 1.20
C VAL A 149 12.84 4.61 0.17
N TRP A 150 13.26 5.87 0.02
CA TRP A 150 14.43 6.21 -0.79
C TRP A 150 15.70 5.59 -0.22
N ALA A 151 15.96 5.76 1.09
CA ALA A 151 17.11 5.14 1.75
C ALA A 151 17.07 3.60 1.65
N GLY A 152 15.91 2.99 1.84
CA GLY A 152 15.69 1.54 1.73
C GLY A 152 15.86 0.99 0.31
N SER A 153 15.76 1.83 -0.73
CA SER A 153 16.03 1.44 -2.12
C SER A 153 17.50 1.53 -2.51
N ILE A 154 18.37 2.16 -1.72
CA ILE A 154 19.83 2.26 -1.98
C ILE A 154 20.50 0.90 -2.26
N PRO A 155 20.19 -0.18 -1.51
CA PRO A 155 20.77 -1.49 -1.80
C PRO A 155 20.46 -1.99 -3.21
N ILE A 156 19.27 -1.68 -3.76
CA ILE A 156 18.86 -2.06 -5.13
C ILE A 156 19.87 -1.52 -6.15
N TYR A 157 20.31 -0.27 -6.01
CA TYR A 157 21.34 0.33 -6.88
C TYR A 157 22.68 -0.43 -6.84
N ASN A 158 23.07 -0.94 -5.67
CA ASN A 158 24.35 -1.63 -5.48
C ASN A 158 24.30 -3.10 -5.93
N PHE A 159 23.11 -3.70 -5.99
CA PHE A 159 22.95 -5.11 -6.31
C PHE A 159 23.08 -5.46 -7.79
N HIS A 160 23.01 -4.48 -8.71
CA HIS A 160 23.12 -4.79 -10.13
C HIS A 160 24.54 -5.08 -10.62
N GLY A 161 25.59 -4.70 -9.89
CA GLY A 161 26.99 -5.02 -10.22
C GLY A 161 27.44 -4.66 -11.66
N LYS A 162 28.70 -4.94 -12.02
CA LYS A 162 29.22 -4.77 -13.39
C LYS A 162 28.82 -5.94 -14.30
N VAL A 163 27.55 -6.34 -14.32
CA VAL A 163 27.11 -7.50 -15.11
C VAL A 163 26.65 -7.04 -16.48
N GLU A 164 27.40 -7.39 -17.54
CA GLU A 164 27.14 -7.00 -18.94
C GLU A 164 25.84 -7.58 -19.55
N LYS A 165 25.12 -8.45 -18.81
CA LYS A 165 23.87 -9.09 -19.25
C LYS A 165 22.78 -8.89 -18.18
N TYR A 166 22.16 -7.72 -18.20
CA TYR A 166 21.11 -7.33 -17.25
C TYR A 166 19.71 -7.49 -17.89
N THR A 167 18.74 -8.02 -17.13
CA THR A 167 17.32 -8.10 -17.48
C THR A 167 16.51 -7.44 -16.37
N CYS A 168 15.71 -6.42 -16.70
CA CYS A 168 14.93 -5.65 -15.72
C CYS A 168 13.93 -6.54 -14.99
N PHE A 169 13.74 -6.30 -13.69
CA PHE A 169 12.80 -6.99 -12.81
C PHE A 169 13.01 -8.50 -12.69
N HIS A 170 14.11 -9.04 -13.22
CA HIS A 170 14.44 -10.45 -13.21
C HIS A 170 15.86 -10.69 -12.68
N ASN A 171 16.00 -11.70 -11.81
CA ASN A 171 17.29 -12.18 -11.32
C ASN A 171 18.10 -11.16 -10.49
N MET A 172 17.49 -10.65 -9.40
CA MET A 172 18.24 -9.90 -8.36
C MET A 172 19.46 -10.71 -7.88
N SER A 173 20.55 -10.02 -7.56
CA SER A 173 21.82 -10.64 -7.20
C SER A 173 21.70 -11.62 -6.04
N ASP A 174 22.54 -12.66 -6.02
CA ASP A 174 22.56 -13.63 -4.91
C ASP A 174 22.88 -12.96 -3.56
N GLY A 175 23.58 -11.81 -3.56
CA GLY A 175 23.81 -10.99 -2.37
C GLY A 175 22.54 -10.41 -1.75
N THR A 176 21.53 -10.09 -2.58
CA THR A 176 20.20 -9.61 -2.14
C THR A 176 19.45 -10.70 -1.37
N TRP A 177 19.65 -11.96 -1.77
CA TRP A 177 19.04 -13.13 -1.14
C TRP A 177 19.82 -13.67 0.07
N SER A 178 20.90 -13.00 0.47
CA SER A 178 21.60 -13.32 1.70
C SER A 178 20.72 -13.02 2.91
N ALA A 179 20.72 -13.91 3.91
CA ALA A 179 19.90 -13.74 5.11
C ALA A 179 20.15 -12.40 5.82
N LYS A 180 21.37 -11.86 5.75
CA LYS A 180 21.75 -10.58 6.37
C LYS A 180 21.02 -9.37 5.76
N VAL A 181 20.64 -9.44 4.49
CA VAL A 181 19.91 -8.38 3.79
C VAL A 181 18.41 -8.69 3.78
N PHE A 182 18.05 -9.93 3.45
CA PHE A 182 16.68 -10.36 3.27
C PHE A 182 15.86 -10.29 4.57
N ILE A 183 16.41 -10.77 5.71
CA ILE A 183 15.66 -10.82 6.97
C ILE A 183 15.27 -9.42 7.46
N PRO A 184 16.19 -8.43 7.57
CA PRO A 184 15.80 -7.08 7.96
C PRO A 184 14.80 -6.45 6.98
N PHE A 185 14.97 -6.66 5.68
CA PHE A 185 14.07 -6.15 4.66
C PHE A 185 12.64 -6.68 4.84
N GLU A 186 12.49 -8.00 5.05
CA GLU A 186 11.19 -8.62 5.26
C GLU A 186 10.56 -8.19 6.60
N VAL A 187 11.37 -8.11 7.67
CA VAL A 187 10.90 -7.71 8.99
C VAL A 187 10.43 -6.24 9.02
N PHE A 188 11.26 -5.31 8.56
CA PHE A 188 10.95 -3.88 8.64
C PHE A 188 10.07 -3.41 7.48
N GLY A 189 10.19 -4.02 6.30
CA GLY A 189 9.41 -3.69 5.12
C GLY A 189 8.00 -4.26 5.13
N PHE A 190 7.75 -5.38 5.83
CA PHE A 190 6.44 -6.04 5.80
C PHE A 190 5.93 -6.56 7.13
N LEU A 191 6.67 -7.41 7.85
CA LEU A 191 6.13 -8.07 9.06
C LEU A 191 5.77 -7.08 10.16
N LEU A 192 6.61 -6.06 10.39
CA LEU A 192 6.34 -5.00 11.36
C LEU A 192 5.13 -4.15 10.91
N PRO A 193 5.07 -3.59 9.68
CA PRO A 193 3.87 -2.92 9.18
C PRO A 193 2.60 -3.77 9.29
N MET A 194 2.65 -5.06 8.90
CA MET A 194 1.53 -5.98 8.99
C MET A 194 1.06 -6.15 10.44
N GLY A 195 1.99 -6.33 11.39
CA GLY A 195 1.67 -6.45 12.81
C GLY A 195 1.01 -5.18 13.36
N VAL A 196 1.55 -4.00 13.00
CA VAL A 196 0.98 -2.71 13.42
C VAL A 196 -0.42 -2.51 12.83
N ILE A 197 -0.59 -2.71 11.52
CA ILE A 197 -1.88 -2.55 10.83
C ILE A 197 -2.91 -3.53 11.41
N GLY A 198 -2.54 -4.79 11.59
CA GLY A 198 -3.42 -5.83 12.15
C GLY A 198 -3.85 -5.51 13.57
N PHE A 199 -2.90 -5.15 14.45
CA PHE A 199 -3.19 -4.77 15.83
C PHE A 199 -4.08 -3.52 15.89
N CYS A 200 -3.70 -2.45 15.18
CA CYS A 200 -4.45 -1.19 15.16
C CYS A 200 -5.87 -1.39 14.64
N SER A 201 -6.03 -2.16 13.56
CA SER A 201 -7.34 -2.44 12.97
C SER A 201 -8.21 -3.27 13.90
N PHE A 202 -7.68 -4.34 14.47
CA PHE A 202 -8.40 -5.19 15.43
C PHE A 202 -8.89 -4.39 16.63
N ARG A 203 -7.99 -3.64 17.29
CA ARG A 203 -8.34 -2.84 18.48
C ARG A 203 -9.35 -1.75 18.14
N SER A 204 -9.16 -1.04 17.04
CA SER A 204 -10.08 0.02 16.61
C SER A 204 -11.48 -0.51 16.35
N ILE A 205 -11.61 -1.63 15.62
CA ILE A 205 -12.90 -2.26 15.33
C ILE A 205 -13.53 -2.77 16.63
N TYR A 206 -12.76 -3.42 17.51
CA TYR A 206 -13.26 -3.91 18.80
C TYR A 206 -13.85 -2.78 19.66
N ILE A 207 -13.11 -1.67 19.81
CA ILE A 207 -13.59 -0.50 20.58
C ILE A 207 -14.86 0.05 19.94
N LEU A 208 -14.88 0.20 18.62
CA LEU A 208 -15.99 0.83 17.91
C LEU A 208 -17.26 -0.03 17.95
N VAL A 209 -17.12 -1.36 17.86
CA VAL A 209 -18.23 -2.30 18.05
C VAL A 209 -18.67 -2.35 19.52
N SER A 210 -17.76 -2.23 20.50
CA SER A 210 -18.15 -2.23 21.92
C SER A 210 -19.02 -1.03 22.32
N ARG A 211 -18.97 0.08 21.56
CA ARG A 211 -19.76 1.31 21.78
C ARG A 211 -21.17 1.29 21.15
N TRP A 212 -21.66 0.11 20.75
CA TRP A 212 -22.90 -0.17 20.01
C TRP A 212 -24.19 0.50 20.57
N ASN A 213 -24.23 0.92 21.84
CA ASN A 213 -25.47 1.32 22.51
C ASN A 213 -26.00 2.75 22.24
N HIS A 214 -25.30 3.61 21.47
CA HIS A 214 -25.80 4.97 21.13
C HIS A 214 -26.31 5.05 19.68
N THR A 215 -27.64 5.03 19.52
CA THR A 215 -28.37 4.87 18.25
C THR A 215 -28.16 5.98 17.19
N GLN A 216 -27.70 7.17 17.58
CA GLN A 216 -27.51 8.29 16.64
C GLN A 216 -26.08 8.36 16.03
N GLU A 217 -25.09 7.69 16.64
CA GLU A 217 -23.68 7.69 16.17
C GLU A 217 -23.33 6.48 15.28
N TRP A 218 -24.18 5.44 15.27
CA TRP A 218 -23.94 4.18 14.58
C TRP A 218 -23.58 4.31 13.08
N ILE A 219 -24.24 5.20 12.34
CA ILE A 219 -24.00 5.35 10.90
C ILE A 219 -22.56 5.87 10.64
N GLN A 220 -22.07 6.78 11.48
CA GLN A 220 -20.71 7.31 11.40
C GLN A 220 -19.68 6.26 11.83
N GLN A 221 -19.95 5.55 12.93
CA GLN A 221 -19.10 4.46 13.42
C GLN A 221 -18.96 3.35 12.37
N ARG A 222 -20.06 2.93 11.73
CA ARG A 222 -20.05 1.93 10.65
C ARG A 222 -19.14 2.35 9.50
N ALA A 223 -19.19 3.60 9.05
CA ALA A 223 -18.33 4.05 7.96
C ALA A 223 -16.84 4.07 8.33
N CYS A 224 -16.52 4.39 9.58
CA CYS A 224 -15.16 4.29 10.10
C CYS A 224 -14.69 2.82 10.15
N ILE A 225 -15.53 1.88 10.61
CA ILE A 225 -15.24 0.42 10.56
C ILE A 225 -14.94 -0.02 9.13
N TRP A 226 -15.80 0.35 8.17
CA TRP A 226 -15.60 -0.03 6.76
C TRP A 226 -14.33 0.58 6.17
N THR A 227 -13.96 1.80 6.58
CA THR A 227 -12.68 2.41 6.18
C THR A 227 -11.50 1.59 6.69
N ILE A 228 -11.49 1.22 7.96
CA ILE A 228 -10.41 0.43 8.58
C ILE A 228 -10.34 -0.97 7.96
N ALA A 229 -11.49 -1.63 7.83
CA ALA A 229 -11.59 -2.95 7.24
C ALA A 229 -11.16 -2.97 5.77
N SER A 230 -11.55 -1.96 4.97
CA SER A 230 -11.11 -1.87 3.58
C SER A 230 -9.60 -1.67 3.48
N SER A 231 -9.01 -0.78 4.28
CA SER A 231 -7.56 -0.56 4.26
C SER A 231 -6.77 -1.80 4.67
N LEU A 232 -7.24 -2.54 5.68
CA LEU A 232 -6.64 -3.83 6.07
C LEU A 232 -6.77 -4.86 4.96
N ALA A 233 -7.95 -4.98 4.34
CA ALA A 233 -8.19 -5.95 3.28
C ALA A 233 -7.31 -5.67 2.05
N VAL A 234 -7.22 -4.41 1.63
CA VAL A 234 -6.36 -3.97 0.53
C VAL A 234 -4.89 -4.30 0.83
N PHE A 235 -4.41 -3.97 2.03
CA PHE A 235 -3.04 -4.31 2.44
C PHE A 235 -2.77 -5.83 2.37
N VAL A 236 -3.64 -6.65 2.96
CA VAL A 236 -3.45 -8.10 3.02
C VAL A 236 -3.50 -8.71 1.62
N VAL A 237 -4.51 -8.37 0.81
CA VAL A 237 -4.67 -8.93 -0.54
C VAL A 237 -3.52 -8.53 -1.46
N SER A 238 -3.03 -7.29 -1.35
CA SER A 238 -2.01 -6.76 -2.24
C SER A 238 -0.58 -7.15 -1.86
N PHE A 239 -0.24 -7.22 -0.56
CA PHE A 239 1.16 -7.33 -0.13
C PHE A 239 1.52 -8.70 0.47
N LEU A 240 0.61 -9.36 1.19
CA LEU A 240 0.91 -10.66 1.82
C LEU A 240 1.33 -11.74 0.82
N PRO A 241 0.65 -11.92 -0.34
CA PRO A 241 1.07 -12.93 -1.32
C PRO A 241 2.47 -12.67 -1.89
N VAL A 242 2.82 -11.40 -2.12
CA VAL A 242 4.14 -11.00 -2.64
C VAL A 242 5.24 -11.36 -1.65
N HIS A 243 5.06 -10.97 -0.39
CA HIS A 243 6.04 -11.21 0.66
C HIS A 243 6.19 -12.70 0.99
N LEU A 244 5.09 -13.46 0.97
CA LEU A 244 5.15 -14.92 0.99
C LEU A 244 5.95 -15.48 -0.20
N GLY A 245 5.72 -14.94 -1.40
CA GLY A 245 6.47 -15.32 -2.60
C GLY A 245 7.97 -15.01 -2.49
N PHE A 246 8.34 -13.85 -1.95
CA PHE A 246 9.72 -13.49 -1.67
C PHE A 246 10.35 -14.44 -0.65
N PHE A 247 9.65 -14.78 0.43
CA PHE A 247 10.13 -15.75 1.41
C PHE A 247 10.36 -17.13 0.79
N LEU A 248 9.42 -17.63 -0.02
CA LEU A 248 9.58 -18.91 -0.73
C LEU A 248 10.76 -18.88 -1.71
N GLN A 249 10.93 -17.77 -2.44
CA GLN A 249 12.04 -17.58 -3.35
C GLN A 249 13.39 -17.50 -2.61
N PHE A 250 13.42 -16.90 -1.42
CA PHE A 250 14.58 -16.90 -0.54
C PHE A 250 14.98 -18.33 -0.14
N LEU A 251 14.02 -19.20 0.18
CA LEU A 251 14.28 -20.62 0.48
C LEU A 251 14.84 -21.38 -0.73
N VAL A 252 14.32 -21.12 -1.94
CA VAL A 252 14.85 -21.68 -3.18
C VAL A 252 16.30 -21.26 -3.40
N ARG A 253 16.59 -19.96 -3.28
CA ARG A 253 17.91 -19.37 -3.55
C ARG A 253 18.98 -19.81 -2.54
N ASN A 254 18.58 -20.06 -1.29
CA ASN A 254 19.48 -20.57 -0.25
C ASN A 254 19.57 -22.10 -0.20
N GLY A 255 18.99 -22.81 -1.18
CA GLY A 255 19.15 -24.26 -1.33
C GLY A 255 18.26 -25.12 -0.44
N PHE A 256 17.31 -24.53 0.30
CA PHE A 256 16.32 -25.30 1.08
C PHE A 256 15.30 -26.01 0.18
N ILE A 257 15.01 -25.44 -1.01
CA ILE A 257 14.09 -26.02 -2.00
C ILE A 257 14.86 -26.31 -3.30
N VAL A 258 15.03 -27.60 -3.61
CA VAL A 258 15.83 -28.06 -4.75
C VAL A 258 15.00 -28.62 -5.91
N GLU A 259 13.77 -29.05 -5.64
CA GLU A 259 12.87 -29.68 -6.60
C GLU A 259 12.47 -28.72 -7.75
N CYS A 260 12.67 -29.11 -9.02
CA CYS A 260 12.41 -28.24 -10.18
C CYS A 260 10.93 -27.80 -10.25
N ARG A 261 9.99 -28.72 -10.00
CA ARG A 261 8.56 -28.40 -10.02
C ARG A 261 8.19 -27.38 -8.94
N ALA A 262 8.77 -27.51 -7.75
CA ALA A 262 8.56 -26.54 -6.68
C ALA A 262 9.12 -25.16 -7.05
N ARG A 263 10.31 -25.11 -7.67
CA ARG A 263 10.92 -23.86 -8.15
C ARG A 263 10.07 -23.17 -9.21
N GLN A 264 9.54 -23.92 -10.18
CA GLN A 264 8.63 -23.38 -11.20
C GLN A 264 7.36 -22.81 -10.57
N ASN A 265 6.72 -23.56 -9.68
CA ASN A 265 5.50 -23.13 -8.99
C ASN A 265 5.73 -21.89 -8.12
N ILE A 266 6.86 -21.81 -7.42
CA ILE A 266 7.23 -20.64 -6.59
C ILE A 266 7.48 -19.42 -7.48
N SER A 267 8.19 -19.59 -8.60
CA SER A 267 8.40 -18.50 -9.56
C SER A 267 7.08 -17.98 -10.13
N LEU A 268 6.20 -18.88 -10.57
CA LEU A 268 4.86 -18.54 -11.04
C LEU A 268 4.06 -17.80 -9.95
N PHE A 269 4.03 -18.34 -8.73
CA PHE A 269 3.31 -17.75 -7.61
C PHE A 269 3.80 -16.34 -7.28
N LEU A 270 5.12 -16.12 -7.25
CA LEU A 270 5.70 -14.81 -7.00
C LEU A 270 5.34 -13.81 -8.12
N GLN A 271 5.47 -14.22 -9.38
CA GLN A 271 5.13 -13.35 -10.51
C GLN A 271 3.64 -12.99 -10.55
N LEU A 272 2.75 -13.97 -10.31
CA LEU A 272 1.31 -13.71 -10.17
C LEU A 272 1.01 -12.78 -9.01
N SER A 273 1.64 -13.00 -7.84
CA SER A 273 1.47 -12.17 -6.67
C SER A 273 1.89 -10.73 -6.94
N LEU A 274 3.00 -10.50 -7.64
CA LEU A 274 3.44 -9.16 -8.06
C LEU A 274 2.43 -8.50 -9.02
N CYS A 275 1.84 -9.25 -9.96
CA CYS A 275 0.78 -8.74 -10.81
C CYS A 275 -0.47 -8.34 -10.01
N PHE A 276 -0.91 -9.16 -9.07
CA PHE A 276 -2.04 -8.83 -8.19
C PHE A 276 -1.75 -7.64 -7.28
N SER A 277 -0.52 -7.54 -6.76
CA SER A 277 -0.07 -6.40 -5.96
C SER A 277 -0.15 -5.08 -6.72
N ASN A 278 0.10 -5.08 -8.03
CA ASN A 278 -0.03 -3.87 -8.84
C ASN A 278 -1.47 -3.35 -8.89
N ILE A 279 -2.48 -4.22 -8.71
CA ILE A 279 -3.90 -3.83 -8.66
C ILE A 279 -4.20 -3.01 -7.39
N ASN A 280 -3.30 -3.00 -6.38
CA ASN A 280 -3.43 -2.20 -5.17
C ASN A 280 -3.82 -0.74 -5.45
N CYS A 281 -3.17 -0.10 -6.42
CA CYS A 281 -3.44 1.30 -6.77
C CYS A 281 -4.88 1.55 -7.22
N CYS A 282 -5.58 0.52 -7.70
CA CYS A 282 -6.99 0.57 -8.05
C CYS A 282 -7.86 0.25 -6.84
N LEU A 283 -7.46 -0.71 -6.01
CA LEU A 283 -8.21 -1.12 -4.81
C LEU A 283 -8.26 -0.02 -3.75
N ASP A 284 -7.26 0.86 -3.71
CA ASP A 284 -7.25 2.02 -2.80
C ASP A 284 -8.41 3.00 -3.05
N VAL A 285 -9.13 2.89 -4.19
CA VAL A 285 -10.40 3.60 -4.40
C VAL A 285 -11.45 3.31 -3.32
N PHE A 286 -11.46 2.09 -2.77
CA PHE A 286 -12.38 1.74 -1.69
C PHE A 286 -12.01 2.50 -0.41
N CYS A 287 -10.72 2.58 -0.09
CA CYS A 287 -10.21 3.40 1.01
C CYS A 287 -10.63 4.87 0.81
N TYR A 288 -10.39 5.44 -0.38
CA TYR A 288 -10.75 6.81 -0.69
C TYR A 288 -12.25 7.07 -0.56
N TYR A 289 -13.08 6.17 -1.08
CA TYR A 289 -14.54 6.27 -1.02
C TYR A 289 -15.04 6.30 0.43
N PHE A 290 -14.61 5.36 1.26
CA PHE A 290 -15.08 5.28 2.65
C PHE A 290 -14.63 6.48 3.48
N VAL A 291 -13.41 6.99 3.26
CA VAL A 291 -12.90 8.22 3.91
C VAL A 291 -13.71 9.45 3.47
N ILE A 292 -13.99 9.61 2.18
CA ILE A 292 -14.80 10.73 1.68
C ILE A 292 -16.22 10.65 2.23
N LYS A 293 -16.79 9.44 2.32
CA LYS A 293 -18.11 9.20 2.91
C LYS A 293 -18.12 9.60 4.38
N GLU A 294 -17.11 9.19 5.15
CA GLU A 294 -16.91 9.58 6.55
C GLU A 294 -16.89 11.11 6.70
N PHE A 295 -16.08 11.81 5.91
CA PHE A 295 -15.99 13.28 5.95
C PHE A 295 -17.33 13.95 5.65
N ARG A 296 -18.04 13.48 4.61
CA ARG A 296 -19.35 14.04 4.23
C ARG A 296 -20.37 13.87 5.36
N MET A 297 -20.41 12.71 6.02
CA MET A 297 -21.32 12.48 7.14
C MET A 297 -20.96 13.32 8.37
N GLY A 298 -19.67 13.53 8.64
CA GLY A 298 -19.21 14.43 9.71
C GLY A 298 -19.61 15.89 9.45
N ILE A 299 -19.42 16.38 8.22
CA ILE A 299 -19.83 17.74 7.80
C ILE A 299 -21.35 17.93 7.94
N MET A 300 -22.14 16.98 7.45
CA MET A 300 -23.61 17.05 7.52
C MET A 300 -24.11 17.05 8.97
N ALA A 301 -23.51 16.27 9.86
CA ALA A 301 -23.85 16.25 11.27
C ALA A 301 -23.56 17.61 11.95
N HIS A 302 -22.41 18.21 11.68
CA HIS A 302 -22.05 19.52 12.23
C HIS A 302 -22.98 20.65 11.73
N GLN A 303 -23.35 20.63 10.44
CA GLN A 303 -24.31 21.58 9.87
C GLN A 303 -25.71 21.44 10.49
N ARG A 304 -26.17 20.21 10.74
CA ARG A 304 -27.47 19.95 11.38
C ARG A 304 -27.50 20.46 12.83
N SER A 305 -26.41 20.29 13.57
CA SER A 305 -26.27 20.82 14.93
C SER A 305 -26.28 22.35 14.98
N ARG A 306 -25.68 23.02 13.98
CA ARG A 306 -25.63 24.50 13.90
C ARG A 306 -26.92 25.12 13.34
N GLY A 307 -27.76 24.34 12.66
CA GLY A 307 -29.04 24.74 12.07
C GLY A 307 -30.26 24.55 12.97
N GLN A 308 -30.10 24.11 14.22
CA GLN A 308 -31.14 24.18 15.26
C GLN A 308 -30.90 25.43 16.12
N PRO A 309 -31.57 26.58 15.85
CA PRO A 309 -31.73 27.58 16.89
C PRO A 309 -32.55 26.96 18.03
N SER A 310 -32.12 27.17 19.26
CA SER A 310 -32.84 26.84 20.48
C SER A 310 -34.23 27.48 20.46
N LEU A 311 -35.24 26.71 20.06
CA LEU A 311 -36.65 27.07 20.15
C LEU A 311 -37.10 26.81 21.60
N GLN A 312 -36.44 27.46 22.56
CA GLN A 312 -36.67 27.26 23.99
C GLN A 312 -36.41 28.52 24.83
N ASP A 313 -36.65 29.72 24.27
CA ASP A 313 -36.61 30.98 25.02
C ASP A 313 -37.91 31.82 24.92
N SER A 314 -39.00 31.30 24.33
CA SER A 314 -40.25 32.06 24.15
C SER A 314 -41.41 31.67 25.08
N VAL A 315 -41.17 30.96 26.19
CA VAL A 315 -42.23 30.61 27.16
C VAL A 315 -42.11 31.35 28.50
N THR A 316 -41.03 32.10 28.77
CA THR A 316 -40.77 32.68 30.12
C THR A 316 -40.99 34.19 30.24
N THR A 317 -41.86 34.79 29.42
CA THR A 317 -42.35 36.17 29.63
C THR A 317 -43.82 36.29 29.27
N ARG A 318 -44.68 35.61 30.04
CA ARG A 318 -46.07 35.99 30.32
C ARG A 318 -46.51 35.28 31.61
N GLY A 319 -46.04 35.83 32.72
CA GLY A 319 -46.47 35.57 34.08
C GLY A 319 -46.42 36.88 34.83
#